data_AF-A0A4Q1EPI2-F1
#
_entry.id   AF-A0A4Q1EPI2-F1
#
_cell.length_a   1.000
_cell.length_b   1.000
_cell.length_c   1.000
_cell.angle_alpha   90.00
_cell.angle_beta   90.00
_cell.angle_gamma   90.00
#
_symmetry.space_group_name_H-M   'P 1'
#
loop_
_entity.id
_entity.type
_entity.pdbx_description
1 polymer ?
#
loop_
_entity_poly.entity_id
_entity_poly.type
_entity_poly.pdbx_seq_one_letter_code
_entity_poly.pdbx_strand_id
1 'polypeptide(L)' 'MITYLAVLKKDINIKKLEALLKSKSIKLASHYKTIGVVKLESNTSISESEFQEYFISIEEEKDNLTI' A
#
# COMPACT_ATOMS: atom_id res chain seq x y z
N MET A 1 5.74 -13.37 -1.59
CA MET A 1 4.78 -12.27 -1.44
C MET A 1 5.57 -10.99 -1.54
N ILE A 2 5.11 -10.05 -2.36
CA ILE A 2 5.75 -8.75 -2.47
C ILE A 2 5.09 -7.82 -1.47
N THR A 3 5.93 -7.10 -0.75
CA THR A 3 5.52 -6.23 0.32
C THR A 3 5.70 -4.79 -0.13
N TYR A 4 4.72 -3.95 0.15
CA TYR A 4 4.74 -2.54 -0.20
C TYR A 4 4.39 -1.69 1.01
N LEU A 5 5.04 -0.55 1.14
CA LEU A 5 4.72 0.49 2.10
C LEU A 5 4.11 1.66 1.34
N ALA A 6 2.86 1.96 1.66
CA ALA A 6 2.10 3.01 1.00
C ALA A 6 1.72 4.10 2.00
N VAL A 7 2.09 5.34 1.69
CA VAL A 7 1.75 6.50 2.52
C VAL A 7 0.34 6.95 2.14
N LEU A 8 -0.59 6.98 3.09
CA LEU A 8 -1.97 7.42 2.88
C LEU A 8 -2.02 8.94 2.65
N LYS A 9 -2.86 9.37 1.70
CA LYS A 9 -3.23 10.79 1.59
C LYS A 9 -4.05 11.21 2.81
N LYS A 10 -3.93 12.49 3.20
CA LYS A 10 -4.87 13.10 4.15
C LYS A 10 -6.27 13.06 3.53
N ASP A 11 -7.26 12.69 4.34
CA ASP A 11 -8.69 12.62 3.96
C ASP A 11 -9.10 11.45 3.05
N ILE A 12 -8.35 10.35 3.05
CA ILE A 12 -8.76 9.18 2.25
C ILE A 12 -9.87 8.35 2.90
N ASN A 13 -10.73 7.80 2.06
CA ASN A 13 -11.75 6.86 2.50
C ASN A 13 -11.18 5.44 2.57
N ILE A 14 -10.72 5.03 3.76
CA ILE A 14 -10.15 3.70 4.01
C ILE A 14 -11.09 2.58 3.58
N LYS A 15 -12.41 2.73 3.73
CA LYS A 15 -13.37 1.71 3.29
C LYS A 15 -13.34 1.47 1.79
N LYS A 16 -13.22 2.54 0.99
CA LYS A 16 -13.07 2.43 -0.47
C LYS A 16 -11.73 1.79 -0.83
N LEU A 17 -10.67 2.21 -0.15
CA LEU A 17 -9.34 1.64 -0.34
C LEU A 17 -9.35 0.12 -0.06
N GLU A 18 -9.92 -0.31 1.07
CA GLU A 18 -10.02 -1.74 1.40
C GLU A 18 -10.81 -2.54 0.35
N ALA A 19 -11.90 -1.97 -0.17
CA ALA A 19 -12.67 -2.61 -1.25
C ALA A 19 -11.84 -2.77 -2.53
N LEU A 20 -11.07 -1.74 -2.90
CA LEU A 20 -10.20 -1.76 -4.08
C LEU A 20 -9.03 -2.75 -3.92
N LEU A 21 -8.41 -2.77 -2.73
CA LEU A 21 -7.36 -3.74 -2.38
C LEU A 21 -7.89 -5.17 -2.48
N LYS A 22 -9.05 -5.46 -1.89
CA LYS A 22 -9.70 -6.78 -1.99
C LYS A 22 -10.03 -7.15 -3.44
N SER A 23 -10.53 -6.20 -4.24
CA SER A 23 -10.82 -6.43 -5.65
C SER A 23 -9.59 -6.79 -6.48
N LYS A 24 -8.40 -6.35 -6.05
CA LYS A 24 -7.12 -6.66 -6.70
C LYS A 24 -6.34 -7.80 -6.00
N SER A 25 -6.98 -8.51 -5.07
CA SER A 25 -6.33 -9.55 -4.25
C SER A 25 -5.10 -9.07 -3.49
N ILE A 26 -5.10 -7.79 -3.10
CA ILE A 26 -4.06 -7.19 -2.26
C ILE A 26 -4.53 -7.22 -0.82
N LYS A 27 -3.67 -7.68 0.07
CA LYS A 27 -3.92 -7.74 1.50
C LYS A 27 -3.31 -6.53 2.19
N LEU A 28 -4.09 -5.88 3.04
CA LEU A 28 -3.55 -4.86 3.94
C LEU A 28 -2.96 -5.57 5.17
N ALA A 29 -1.64 -5.57 5.28
CA ALA A 29 -0.89 -6.27 6.32
C ALA A 29 -0.84 -5.48 7.63
N SER A 30 -0.57 -4.18 7.54
CA SER A 30 -0.48 -3.27 8.70
C SER A 30 -1.00 -1.89 8.36
N HIS A 31 -1.49 -1.17 9.37
CA HIS A 31 -1.87 0.23 9.26
C HIS A 31 -1.23 1.03 10.40
N TYR A 32 -0.20 1.79 10.06
CA TYR A 32 0.50 2.71 10.93
C TYR A 32 -0.24 4.05 11.00
N LYS A 33 -1.33 4.09 11.76
CA LYS A 33 -2.18 5.28 11.94
C LYS A 33 -1.41 6.53 12.40
N THR A 34 -0.36 6.34 13.21
CA THR A 34 0.47 7.43 13.76
C THR A 34 1.18 8.24 12.68
N ILE A 35 1.61 7.58 11.60
CA ILE A 35 2.33 8.21 10.48
C ILE A 35 1.52 8.20 9.18
N GLY A 36 0.29 7.66 9.21
CA GLY A 36 -0.57 7.53 8.04
C GLY A 36 0.01 6.60 6.97
N VAL A 37 0.70 5.53 7.34
CA VAL A 37 1.29 4.56 6.39
C VAL A 37 0.56 3.23 6.50
N VAL A 38 0.38 2.53 5.39
CA VAL A 38 -0.13 1.15 5.36
C VAL A 38 0.88 0.22 4.71
N LYS A 39 0.93 -1.01 5.20
CA LYS A 39 1.69 -2.10 4.62
C LYS A 39 0.75 -2.95 3.79
N LEU A 40 1.09 -3.16 2.53
CA LEU A 40 0.32 -3.95 1.57
C LEU A 40 1.14 -5.18 1.20
N GLU A 41 0.49 -6.33 1.19
CA GLU A 41 1.05 -7.59 0.71
C GLU A 41 0.27 -7.98 -0.54
N SER A 42 1.01 -8.21 -1.63
CA SER A 42 0.41 -8.63 -2.89
C SER A 42 1.20 -9.78 -3.50
N ASN A 43 0.49 -10.63 -4.24
CA ASN A 43 1.11 -11.65 -5.07
C ASN A 43 1.53 -11.09 -6.44
N THR A 44 1.02 -9.91 -6.80
CA THR A 44 1.29 -9.19 -8.05
C THR A 44 1.89 -7.82 -7.77
N SER A 45 2.64 -7.30 -8.74
CA SER A 45 3.24 -5.98 -8.62
C SER A 45 2.17 -4.89 -8.49
N ILE A 46 2.29 -4.05 -7.47
CA ILE A 46 1.44 -2.88 -7.27
C ILE A 46 2.06 -1.71 -8.03
N SER A 47 1.33 -1.11 -8.95
CA SER A 47 1.75 0.13 -9.62
C SER A 47 1.23 1.35 -8.87
N GLU A 48 2.11 2.28 -8.54
CA GLU A 48 1.76 3.54 -7.87
C GLU A 48 0.63 4.29 -8.59
N SER A 49 0.68 4.34 -9.93
CA SER A 49 -0.33 5.02 -10.76
C SER A 49 -1.76 4.54 -10.55
N GLU A 50 -1.96 3.28 -10.13
CA GLU A 50 -3.29 2.74 -9.87
C GLU A 50 -3.87 3.18 -8.52
N PHE A 51 -3.02 3.64 -7.61
CA PHE A 51 -3.43 4.04 -6.27
C PHE A 51 -3.00 5.46 -5.92
N GLN A 52 -2.52 6.26 -6.88
CA GLN A 52 -2.17 7.67 -6.70
C GLN A 52 -3.32 8.51 -6.11
N GLU A 53 -4.57 8.06 -6.25
CA GLU A 53 -5.74 8.71 -5.63
C GLU A 53 -5.83 8.48 -4.11
N TYR A 54 -5.27 7.37 -3.61
CA TYR A 54 -5.34 6.96 -2.20
C TYR A 54 -4.00 7.10 -1.48
N PHE A 55 -2.88 6.93 -2.19
CA PHE A 55 -1.55 7.00 -1.62
C PHE A 55 -0.79 8.20 -2.16
N ILE A 56 0.03 8.78 -1.30
CA ILE A 56 1.01 9.81 -1.66
C ILE A 56 2.17 9.16 -2.40
N SER A 57 2.64 8.03 -1.89
CA SER A 57 3.71 7.23 -2.49
C SER A 57 3.52 5.77 -2.13
N ILE A 58 3.98 4.87 -3.00
CA ILE A 58 4.06 3.44 -2.74
C ILE A 58 5.48 2.97 -3.00
N GLU A 59 6.14 2.50 -1.96
CA GLU A 59 7.46 1.90 -2.07
C GLU A 59 7.37 0.39 -1.93
N GLU A 60 7.99 -0.34 -2.85
CA GLU A 60 8.20 -1.77 -2.67
C GLU A 60 9.25 -1.96 -1.59
N GLU A 61 8.95 -2.76 -0.57
CA GLU A 61 9.91 -3.23 0.43
C GLU A 61 10.86 -4.21 -0.29
N LYS A 62 11.79 -3.66 -1.07
CA LYS A 62 12.90 -4.40 -1.65
C LYS A 62 13.96 -4.56 -0.57
N ASP A 63 14.13 -5.80 -0.12
CA ASP A 63 15.25 -6.24 0.71
C ASP A 63 16.55 -6.10 -0.10
N ASN A 64 17.01 -4.85 -0.27
CA ASN A 64 18.19 -4.52 -1.06
C ASN A 64 19.25 -3.87 -0.17
N LEU A 65 19.37 -4.36 1.07
CA LEU A 65 20.59 -4.22 1.87
C LEU A 65 21.62 -5.24 1.38
N THR A 66 22.10 -5.09 0.14
CA THR A 66 23.41 -5.63 -0.22
C THR A 66 24.44 -4.64 0.30
N ILE A 67 24.99 -4.94 1.48
CA ILE A 67 26.25 -4.37 1.98
C ILE A 67 27.41 -5.18 1.41
#